data_AF-A0A511Y8Q3-F1
#
_entry.id   AF-A0A511Y8Q3-F1
#
_cell.length_a   1.000
_cell.length_b   1.000
_cell.length_c   1.000
_cell.angle_alpha   90.00
_cell.angle_beta   90.00
_cell.angle_gamma   90.00
#
_symmetry.space_group_name_H-M   'P 1'
#
loop_
_entity.id
_entity.type
_entity.pdbx_description
1 polymer ?
#
loop_
_entity_poly.entity_id
_entity_poly.type
_entity_poly.pdbx_seq_one_letter_code
_entity_poly.pdbx_strand_id
1 'polypeptide(L)'
;MKPIILNNQSILDIAIQHTGDVQNCFAIAIYNGFSVSDILSAGLPVEIPEDLLKNTDVLNAYRAKKIQPATGLAAQNNEIPLLKGIGYMRIGGDFKVS
;
A
#
# COMPACT_ATOMS: atom_id res chain seq x y z
N MET A 1 13.66 -14.55 6.09
CA MET A 1 12.35 -14.56 6.83
C MET A 1 11.17 -14.58 5.85
N LYS A 2 10.05 -15.23 6.18
CA LYS A 2 8.90 -15.44 5.26
C LYS A 2 7.55 -14.97 5.86
N PRO A 3 7.28 -13.66 5.94
CA PRO A 3 5.98 -13.14 6.41
C PRO A 3 4.82 -13.50 5.48
N ILE A 4 3.60 -13.43 6.03
CA ILE A 4 2.35 -13.59 5.31
C ILE A 4 1.75 -12.20 5.06
N ILE A 5 1.29 -11.95 3.82
CA ILE A 5 0.63 -10.70 3.43
C ILE A 5 -0.69 -10.58 4.19
N LEU A 6 -0.89 -9.45 4.88
CA LEU A 6 -2.15 -9.14 5.54
C LEU A 6 -3.14 -8.49 4.56
N ASN A 7 -4.39 -8.34 5.00
CA ASN A 7 -5.42 -7.73 4.16
C ASN A 7 -5.07 -6.28 3.79
N ASN A 8 -5.24 -5.94 2.51
CA ASN A 8 -4.96 -4.62 1.94
C ASN A 8 -3.52 -4.12 2.16
N GLN A 9 -2.55 -5.03 2.25
CA GLN A 9 -1.13 -4.66 2.28
C GLN A 9 -0.54 -4.50 0.88
N SER A 10 0.22 -3.42 0.69
CA SER A 10 1.08 -3.23 -0.48
C SER A 10 2.48 -3.80 -0.24
N ILE A 11 3.25 -3.97 -1.31
CA ILE A 11 4.67 -4.36 -1.19
C ILE A 11 5.48 -3.30 -0.43
N LEU A 12 5.07 -2.03 -0.51
CA LEU A 12 5.70 -0.89 0.16
C LEU A 12 5.51 -0.99 1.68
N ASP A 13 4.29 -1.37 2.11
CA ASP A 13 3.97 -1.59 3.52
C ASP A 13 4.85 -2.69 4.11
N ILE A 14 4.99 -3.81 3.38
CA ILE A 14 5.79 -4.98 3.78
C ILE A 14 7.27 -4.58 3.90
N ALA A 15 7.79 -3.82 2.93
CA ALA A 15 9.18 -3.37 2.93
C ALA A 15 9.50 -2.54 4.19
N ILE A 16 8.70 -1.52 4.51
CA ILE A 16 8.93 -0.68 5.70
C ILE A 16 8.71 -1.49 6.98
N GLN A 17 7.65 -2.30 7.05
CA GLN A 17 7.32 -3.07 8.26
C GLN A 17 8.43 -4.05 8.66
N HIS A 18 9.13 -4.63 7.67
CA HIS A 18 10.11 -5.70 7.92
C HIS A 18 11.56 -5.30 7.75
N THR A 19 11.85 -4.22 7.03
CA THR A 19 13.22 -3.73 6.82
C THR A 19 13.44 -2.31 7.35
N GLY A 20 12.38 -1.56 7.62
CA GLY A 20 12.47 -0.16 8.03
C GLY A 20 12.79 0.81 6.89
N ASP A 21 12.93 0.32 5.65
CA ASP A 21 13.21 1.13 4.46
C ASP A 21 12.23 0.75 3.34
N VAL A 22 11.64 1.76 2.71
CA VAL A 22 10.71 1.58 1.59
C VAL A 22 11.45 1.17 0.32
N GLN A 23 12.71 1.56 0.14
CA GLN A 23 13.48 1.27 -1.08
C GLN A 23 13.69 -0.23 -1.28
N ASN A 24 13.70 -0.99 -0.19
CA ASN A 24 13.79 -2.45 -0.24
C ASN A 24 12.60 -3.12 -0.93
N CYS A 25 11.51 -2.39 -1.19
CA CYS A 25 10.37 -2.91 -1.93
C CYS A 25 10.75 -3.46 -3.31
N PHE A 26 11.70 -2.84 -4.00
CA PHE A 26 12.16 -3.27 -5.32
C PHE A 26 12.85 -4.63 -5.23
N ALA A 27 13.75 -4.80 -4.28
CA ALA A 27 14.47 -6.06 -4.10
C ALA A 27 13.53 -7.18 -3.64
N ILE A 28 12.59 -6.88 -2.73
CA ILE A 28 11.56 -7.84 -2.30
C ILE A 28 10.67 -8.24 -3.48
N ALA A 29 10.23 -7.28 -4.30
CA ALA A 29 9.40 -7.53 -5.46
C ALA A 29 10.11 -8.43 -6.49
N ILE A 30 11.36 -8.09 -6.85
CA ILE A 30 12.20 -8.89 -7.77
C ILE A 30 12.38 -10.31 -7.24
N TYR A 31 12.71 -10.46 -5.96
CA TYR A 31 12.98 -11.76 -5.36
C TYR A 31 11.75 -12.68 -5.37
N ASN A 32 10.54 -12.12 -5.25
CA ASN A 32 9.29 -12.89 -5.26
C ASN A 32 8.60 -12.94 -6.63
N GLY A 33 9.14 -12.29 -7.65
CA GLY A 33 8.51 -12.19 -8.97
C GLY A 33 7.25 -11.33 -9.01
N PHE A 34 7.13 -10.35 -8.10
CA PHE A 34 6.04 -9.37 -8.07
C PHE A 34 6.45 -8.06 -8.75
N SER A 35 5.48 -7.28 -9.22
CA SER A 35 5.66 -5.86 -9.50
C SER A 35 5.42 -5.03 -8.23
N VAL A 36 6.07 -3.86 -8.15
CA VAL A 36 5.88 -2.93 -7.02
C VAL A 36 4.47 -2.33 -6.99
N SER A 37 3.81 -2.28 -8.16
CA SER A 37 2.45 -1.76 -8.33
C SER A 37 1.37 -2.84 -8.22
N ASP A 38 1.73 -4.10 -7.95
CA ASP A 38 0.76 -5.18 -7.95
C ASP A 38 -0.19 -5.08 -6.76
N ILE A 39 -1.43 -5.52 -7.00
CA ILE A 39 -2.43 -5.70 -5.96
C ILE A 39 -2.21 -7.10 -5.37
N LEU A 40 -1.66 -7.13 -4.16
CA LEU A 40 -1.34 -8.37 -3.47
C LEU A 40 -2.56 -8.94 -2.76
N SER A 41 -2.72 -10.27 -2.82
CA SER A 41 -3.79 -10.97 -2.10
C SER A 41 -3.35 -11.34 -0.68
N ALA A 42 -4.25 -11.20 0.29
CA ALA A 42 -4.01 -11.62 1.67
C ALA A 42 -3.73 -13.14 1.75
N GLY A 43 -2.85 -13.54 2.67
CA GLY A 43 -2.51 -14.95 2.88
C GLY A 43 -1.36 -15.47 2.00
N LEU A 44 -0.90 -14.69 1.02
CA LEU A 44 0.28 -15.03 0.23
C LEU A 44 1.56 -14.90 1.08
N PRO A 45 2.46 -15.90 1.06
CA PRO A 45 3.76 -15.78 1.69
C PRO A 45 4.69 -14.90 0.83
N VAL A 46 5.45 -14.03 1.47
CA VAL A 46 6.49 -13.19 0.84
C VAL A 46 7.81 -13.52 1.48
N GLU A 47 8.84 -13.75 0.67
CA GLU A 47 10.20 -13.93 1.13
C GLU A 47 10.95 -12.60 1.16
N ILE A 48 11.59 -12.31 2.29
CA ILE A 48 12.42 -11.11 2.44
C ILE A 48 13.88 -11.54 2.40
N PRO A 49 14.67 -11.09 1.41
CA PRO A 49 16.10 -11.35 1.33
C PRO A 49 16.82 -10.88 2.60
N GLU A 50 17.78 -11.67 3.08
CA GLU A 50 18.49 -11.34 4.32
C GLU A 50 19.58 -10.27 4.12
N ASP A 51 20.11 -10.16 2.90
CA ASP A 51 21.19 -9.24 2.51
C ASP A 51 20.75 -7.77 2.36
N LEU A 52 19.48 -7.47 2.64
CA LEU A 52 18.96 -6.10 2.55
C LEU A 52 19.43 -5.26 3.73
N LEU A 53 19.82 -4.01 3.44
CA LEU A 53 20.10 -3.02 4.47
C LEU A 53 18.81 -2.72 5.25
N LYS A 54 18.85 -2.88 6.57
CA LYS A 54 17.71 -2.64 7.45
C LYS A 54 17.93 -1.39 8.27
N ASN A 55 16.94 -0.50 8.28
CA ASN A 55 16.91 0.61 9.21
C ASN A 55 16.31 0.14 10.54
N THR A 56 17.20 -0.14 11.50
CA THR A 56 16.83 -0.69 12.80
C THR A 56 15.96 0.26 13.62
N ASP A 57 16.13 1.57 13.49
CA ASP A 57 15.39 2.57 14.27
C ASP A 57 13.92 2.57 13.85
N VAL A 58 13.67 2.60 12.54
CA VAL A 58 12.32 2.54 11.98
C VAL A 58 11.68 1.18 12.27
N LEU A 59 12.41 0.09 12.06
CA LEU A 59 11.93 -1.27 12.33
C LEU A 59 11.51 -1.45 13.79
N ASN A 60 12.32 -0.94 14.73
CA ASN A 60 12.00 -0.96 16.15
C ASN A 60 10.78 -0.10 16.49
N ALA A 61 10.63 1.08 15.88
CA ALA A 61 9.46 1.93 16.07
C ALA A 61 8.17 1.24 15.59
N TYR A 62 8.20 0.59 14.43
CA TYR A 62 7.06 -0.18 13.89
C TYR A 62 6.71 -1.38 14.78
N ARG A 63 7.72 -2.12 15.25
CA ARG A 63 7.52 -3.25 16.18
C ARG A 63 6.96 -2.82 17.53
N ALA A 64 7.54 -1.79 18.14
CA ALA A 64 7.12 -1.29 19.46
C ALA A 64 5.67 -0.79 19.44
N LYS A 65 5.28 -0.11 18.36
CA LYS A 65 3.92 0.42 18.18
C LYS A 65 2.94 -0.58 17.54
N LYS A 66 3.41 -1.78 17.16
CA LYS A 66 2.63 -2.80 16.44
C LYS A 66 1.95 -2.25 15.18
N ILE A 67 2.65 -1.39 14.45
CA ILE A 67 2.13 -0.75 13.24
C ILE A 67 2.19 -1.77 12.10
N GLN A 68 1.03 -2.01 11.49
CA GLN A 68 0.85 -2.85 10.32
C GLN A 68 0.08 -2.03 9.28
N PRO A 69 0.80 -1.28 8.42
CA PRO A 69 0.16 -0.45 7.41
C PRO A 69 -0.64 -1.34 6.45
N ALA A 70 -1.75 -0.82 5.94
CA ALA A 70 -2.60 -1.46 4.95
C ALA A 70 -2.99 -0.41 3.90
N THR A 71 -1.97 0.11 3.20
CA THR A 71 -2.14 1.17 2.19
C THR A 71 -2.34 0.61 0.78
N GLY A 72 -2.36 -0.71 0.64
CA GLY A 72 -2.67 -1.40 -0.60
C GLY A 72 -4.09 -1.12 -1.09
N LEU A 73 -4.23 -1.04 -2.41
CA LEU A 73 -5.52 -0.84 -3.05
C LEU A 73 -6.34 -2.13 -2.95
N ALA A 74 -7.54 -2.04 -2.37
CA ALA A 74 -8.55 -3.10 -2.50
C ALA A 74 -9.29 -2.91 -3.83
N ALA A 75 -9.61 -3.97 -4.55
CA ALA A 75 -10.40 -3.90 -5.80
C ALA A 75 -11.76 -3.20 -5.63
N GLN A 76 -12.30 -3.18 -4.40
CA GLN A 76 -13.54 -2.48 -4.03
C GLN A 76 -13.37 -0.96 -3.88
N ASN A 77 -12.13 -0.45 -3.75
CA ASN A 77 -11.84 0.98 -3.68
C ASN A 77 -11.66 1.63 -5.06
N ASN A 78 -11.93 0.89 -6.15
CA ASN A 78 -11.97 1.40 -7.51
C ASN A 78 -13.29 2.13 -7.84
N GLU A 79 -14.02 2.61 -6.83
CA GLU A 79 -15.02 3.64 -7.07
C GLU A 79 -14.29 4.89 -7.55
N ILE A 80 -14.24 5.06 -8.88
CA ILE A 80 -13.86 6.33 -9.49
C ILE A 80 -14.76 7.37 -8.82
N PRO A 81 -14.21 8.32 -8.03
CA PRO A 81 -15.03 9.29 -7.33
C PRO A 81 -15.90 9.98 -8.37
N LEU A 82 -17.22 9.90 -8.17
CA LEU A 82 -18.25 10.50 -9.02
C LEU A 82 -17.85 11.95 -9.36
N LEU A 83 -17.23 12.15 -10.51
CA LEU A 83 -16.56 13.36 -10.99
C LEU A 83 -16.78 14.61 -10.12
N LYS A 84 -15.96 14.79 -9.07
CA LYS A 84 -16.04 15.94 -8.16
C LYS A 84 -14.91 16.91 -8.49
N GLY A 85 -15.24 17.95 -9.26
CA GLY A 85 -14.31 19.02 -9.61
C GLY A 85 -15.05 20.19 -10.24
N ILE A 86 -14.44 21.38 -10.22
CA ILE A 86 -15.02 22.61 -10.81
C ILE A 86 -15.39 22.47 -12.30
N GLY A 87 -14.81 21.52 -13.03
CA GLY A 87 -15.20 21.17 -14.42
C GLY A 87 -16.42 20.26 -14.55
N TYR A 88 -16.88 19.65 -13.45
CA TYR A 88 -18.02 18.72 -13.38
C TYR A 88 -19.17 19.23 -12.49
N MET A 89 -18.90 20.19 -11.60
CA MET A 89 -19.92 20.92 -10.84
C MET A 89 -20.61 21.92 -11.78
N ARG A 90 -21.84 21.62 -12.22
CA ARG A 90 -22.65 22.58 -12.98
C ARG A 90 -23.30 23.57 -12.01
N ILE A 91 -22.90 24.84 -12.02
CA ILE A 91 -23.63 25.91 -11.34
C ILE A 91 -24.83 26.30 -12.23
N GLY A 92 -26.06 26.14 -11.73
CA GLY A 92 -27.28 26.66 -12.39
C GLY A 92 -28.08 25.67 -13.26
N GLY A 93 -28.26 24.42 -12.82
CA GLY A 93 -29.17 23.48 -13.50
C GLY A 93 -30.67 23.68 -13.19
N ASP A 94 -30.97 24.33 -12.08
CA ASP A 94 -32.28 24.23 -11.43
C ASP A 94 -32.64 25.50 -10.63
N PHE A 95 -32.06 26.66 -10.99
CA PHE A 95 -32.58 27.93 -10.52
C PHE A 95 -33.94 28.22 -11.16
N LYS A 96 -35.00 27.77 -10.51
CA LYS A 96 -36.38 28.04 -10.88
C LYS A 96 -36.86 29.22 -10.03
N VAL A 97 -36.99 30.39 -10.65
CA VAL A 97 -37.79 31.49 -10.06
C VAL A 97 -39.23 31.24 -10.50
N SER A 98 -40.05 30.80 -9.56
CA SER A 98 -41.51 30.83 -9.65
C SER A 98 -42.05 31.56 -8.44
#